data_AF-A0A2V6F6R3-F1
#
_entry.id   AF-A0A2V6F6R3-F1
#
_cell.length_a   1.000
_cell.length_b   1.000
_cell.length_c   1.000
_cell.angle_alpha   90.00
_cell.angle_beta   90.00
_cell.angle_gamma   90.00
#
_symmetry.space_group_name_H-M   'P 1'
#
loop_
_entity.id
_entity.type
_entity.pdbx_description
1 polymer ?
#
loop_
_entity_poly.entity_id
_entity_poly.type
_entity_poly.pdbx_seq_one_letter_code
_entity_poly.pdbx_strand_id
1 'polypeptide(L)'
;MLVPGFTVQELPVRLPNINNLRFAPDGRLTALGYDGRVWLLRDSDGDGLEDTAEVFWDKPTLSVPVGMAWSTAGLYVSSHGKVSLLRDTDGDGKADTEEIIASGWPPTDVGSGGVDATAVTLDKAGNVYFGLLVETGGTRLAGSAW
;
A
#
# COMPACT_ATOMS: atom_id res chain seq x y z
N MET A 1 -14.82 -17.05 18.49
CA MET A 1 -15.54 -16.22 19.48
C MET A 1 -14.64 -15.05 19.82
N LEU A 2 -15.12 -13.80 19.69
CA LEU A 2 -14.32 -12.62 20.07
C LEU A 2 -14.08 -12.62 21.58
N VAL A 3 -12.95 -12.09 22.03
CA VAL A 3 -12.68 -11.92 23.46
C VAL A 3 -13.63 -10.84 24.04
N PRO A 4 -14.03 -10.94 25.31
CA PRO A 4 -14.90 -9.93 25.93
C PRO A 4 -14.33 -8.50 25.79
N GLY A 5 -15.19 -7.53 25.53
CA GLY A 5 -14.81 -6.11 25.33
C GLY A 5 -14.63 -5.68 23.88
N PHE A 6 -14.80 -6.59 22.91
CA PHE A 6 -14.74 -6.27 21.48
C PHE A 6 -16.12 -6.41 20.82
N THR A 7 -16.42 -5.46 19.96
CA THR A 7 -17.54 -5.50 19.02
C THR A 7 -17.00 -5.44 17.60
N VAL A 8 -17.68 -6.10 16.66
CA VAL A 8 -17.37 -6.02 15.23
C VAL A 8 -18.59 -5.46 14.54
N GLN A 9 -18.36 -4.46 13.69
CA GLN A 9 -19.34 -3.90 12.79
C GLN A 9 -18.75 -3.95 11.38
N GLU A 10 -19.55 -4.40 10.43
CA GLU A 10 -19.17 -4.39 9.03
C GLU A 10 -19.34 -2.97 8.51
N LEU A 11 -18.34 -2.44 7.81
CA LEU A 11 -18.46 -1.15 7.14
C LEU A 11 -19.50 -1.27 6.01
N PRO A 12 -20.43 -0.31 5.86
CA PRO A 12 -21.45 -0.35 4.81
C PRO A 12 -20.92 -0.05 3.39
N VAL A 13 -19.67 -0.42 3.09
CA VAL A 13 -19.02 -0.26 1.78
C VAL A 13 -18.76 -1.63 1.13
N ARG A 14 -18.81 -1.67 -0.21
CA ARG A 14 -18.47 -2.87 -0.98
C ARG A 14 -17.22 -2.63 -1.80
N LEU A 15 -16.12 -3.25 -1.38
CA LEU A 15 -14.83 -3.15 -2.06
C LEU A 15 -14.34 -4.52 -2.53
N PRO A 16 -13.64 -4.60 -3.67
CA PRO A 16 -13.03 -5.83 -4.11
C PRO A 16 -11.84 -6.19 -3.22
N ASN A 17 -11.52 -7.48 -3.12
CA ASN A 17 -10.33 -8.09 -2.50
C ASN A 17 -9.29 -7.13 -1.85
N ILE A 18 -9.64 -6.56 -0.69
CA ILE A 18 -8.81 -5.60 0.05
C ILE A 18 -7.73 -6.34 0.85
N ASN A 19 -6.50 -5.84 0.75
CA ASN A 19 -5.32 -6.38 1.40
C ASN A 19 -4.81 -5.50 2.55
N ASN A 20 -4.79 -4.18 2.37
CA ASN A 20 -4.19 -3.25 3.32
C ASN A 20 -5.14 -2.09 3.66
N LEU A 21 -5.09 -1.65 4.92
CA LEU A 21 -5.82 -0.49 5.44
C LEU A 21 -4.86 0.44 6.17
N ARG A 22 -4.95 1.75 5.90
CA ARG A 22 -4.20 2.81 6.60
C ARG A 22 -5.02 4.08 6.69
N PHE A 23 -4.97 4.74 7.85
CA PHE A 23 -5.46 6.11 7.94
C PHE A 23 -4.54 7.06 7.16
N ALA A 24 -5.15 7.92 6.35
CA ALA A 24 -4.51 9.08 5.76
C ALA A 24 -4.28 10.17 6.82
N PRO A 25 -3.37 11.12 6.59
CA PRO A 25 -3.07 12.18 7.55
C PRO A 25 -4.28 13.07 7.89
N ASP A 26 -5.26 13.14 7.00
CA ASP A 26 -6.52 13.88 7.19
C ASP A 26 -7.60 13.09 7.94
N GLY A 27 -7.30 11.85 8.36
CA GLY A 27 -8.19 10.98 9.12
C GLY A 27 -9.01 10.00 8.29
N ARG A 28 -9.04 10.13 6.95
CA ARG A 28 -9.77 9.19 6.09
C ARG A 28 -9.13 7.81 6.08
N LEU A 29 -9.93 6.74 6.01
CA LEU A 29 -9.39 5.40 5.83
C LEU A 29 -9.03 5.12 4.36
N THR A 30 -7.79 4.73 4.10
CA THR A 30 -7.33 4.30 2.78
C THR A 30 -7.33 2.78 2.71
N ALA A 31 -7.86 2.20 1.63
CA ALA A 31 -7.89 0.77 1.38
C ALA A 31 -7.17 0.40 0.08
N LEU A 32 -6.34 -0.64 0.12
CA LEU A 32 -5.56 -1.14 -1.01
C LEU A 32 -6.12 -2.49 -1.47
N GLY A 33 -6.55 -2.56 -2.72
CA GLY A 33 -7.01 -3.79 -3.37
C GLY A 33 -5.87 -4.54 -4.04
N TYR A 34 -5.95 -5.88 -4.06
CA TYR A 34 -5.02 -6.71 -4.83
C TYR A 34 -5.10 -6.48 -6.35
N ASP A 35 -6.16 -5.84 -6.84
CA ASP A 35 -6.31 -5.40 -8.23
C ASP A 35 -5.51 -4.13 -8.56
N GLY A 36 -4.72 -3.60 -7.61
CA GLY A 36 -3.90 -2.41 -7.79
C GLY A 36 -4.63 -1.10 -7.50
N ARG A 37 -5.91 -1.14 -7.14
CA ARG A 37 -6.68 0.07 -6.83
C ARG A 37 -6.46 0.52 -5.38
N VAL A 38 -6.41 1.83 -5.20
CA VAL A 38 -6.43 2.48 -3.89
C VAL A 38 -7.74 3.24 -3.74
N TRP A 39 -8.40 3.05 -2.61
CA TRP A 39 -9.67 3.66 -2.27
C TRP A 39 -9.50 4.59 -1.07
N LEU A 40 -10.20 5.71 -1.06
CA LEU A 40 -10.39 6.58 0.10
C LEU A 40 -11.83 6.42 0.58
N LEU A 41 -11.95 5.95 1.81
CA LEU A 41 -13.22 5.71 2.47
C LEU A 41 -13.55 6.95 3.33
N ARG A 42 -14.83 7.31 3.37
CA ARG A 42 -15.34 8.44 4.15
C ARG A 42 -16.65 8.08 4.83
N ASP A 43 -16.83 8.62 6.02
CA ASP A 43 -18.07 8.67 6.80
C ASP A 43 -18.85 9.90 6.35
N SER A 44 -19.96 9.68 5.65
CA SER A 44 -20.78 10.73 5.06
C SER A 44 -21.90 11.22 5.99
N ASP A 45 -22.26 10.44 7.02
CA ASP A 45 -23.38 10.74 7.92
C ASP A 45 -22.98 11.02 9.38
N GLY A 46 -21.71 10.83 9.72
CA GLY A 46 -21.10 11.16 11.01
C GLY A 46 -21.35 10.11 12.09
N ASP A 47 -21.73 8.88 11.73
CA ASP A 47 -21.97 7.79 12.68
C ASP A 47 -20.68 7.08 13.16
N GLY A 48 -19.53 7.45 12.60
CA GLY A 48 -18.21 6.90 12.90
C GLY A 48 -17.83 5.68 12.06
N LEU A 49 -18.64 5.29 11.09
CA LEU A 49 -18.37 4.23 10.13
C LEU A 49 -18.19 4.82 8.74
N GLU A 50 -17.13 4.41 8.07
CA GLU A 50 -16.96 4.81 6.67
C GLU A 50 -18.04 4.12 5.80
N ASP A 51 -18.79 4.91 5.04
CA ASP A 51 -19.97 4.49 4.28
C ASP A 51 -19.88 4.77 2.77
N THR A 52 -18.85 5.52 2.36
CA THR A 52 -18.54 5.80 0.96
C THR A 52 -17.12 5.37 0.62
N ALA A 53 -16.87 5.14 -0.68
CA ALA A 53 -15.55 4.83 -1.19
C ALA A 53 -15.31 5.54 -2.53
N GLU A 54 -14.26 6.34 -2.58
CA GLU A 54 -13.80 7.05 -3.75
C GLU A 54 -12.48 6.45 -4.24
N VAL A 55 -12.23 6.49 -5.55
CA VAL A 55 -10.97 6.00 -6.11
C VAL A 55 -9.88 7.05 -5.90
N PHE A 56 -8.82 6.68 -5.18
CA PHE A 56 -7.59 7.46 -5.10
C PHE A 56 -6.61 7.09 -6.22
N TRP A 57 -6.52 5.82 -6.60
CA TRP A 57 -5.67 5.36 -7.70
C TRP A 57 -6.28 4.15 -8.41
N ASP A 58 -6.27 4.17 -9.75
CA ASP A 58 -6.79 3.09 -10.60
C ASP A 58 -5.91 2.77 -11.81
N LYS A 59 -4.70 3.36 -11.91
CA LYS A 59 -3.80 3.06 -13.02
C LYS A 59 -3.23 1.65 -12.85
N PRO A 60 -3.10 0.85 -13.92
CA PRO A 60 -2.71 -0.56 -13.86
C PRO A 60 -1.20 -0.74 -13.70
N THR A 61 -0.58 -0.01 -12.78
CA THR A 61 0.88 0.00 -12.56
C THR A 61 1.28 -0.71 -11.27
N LEU A 62 0.34 -1.00 -10.37
CA LEU A 62 0.57 -1.67 -9.10
C LEU A 62 0.14 -3.14 -9.21
N SER A 63 1.11 -4.05 -9.26
CA SER A 63 0.87 -5.50 -9.32
C SER A 63 1.19 -6.13 -7.97
N VAL A 64 0.31 -7.01 -7.46
CA VAL A 64 0.48 -7.67 -6.16
C VAL A 64 0.84 -6.67 -5.04
N PRO A 65 0.06 -5.60 -4.83
CA PRO A 65 0.43 -4.58 -3.86
C PRO A 65 0.20 -5.09 -2.42
N VAL A 66 1.16 -4.84 -1.52
CA VAL A 66 1.17 -5.42 -0.16
C VAL A 66 1.24 -4.38 0.94
N GLY A 67 2.11 -3.40 0.81
CA GLY A 67 2.37 -2.39 1.82
C GLY A 67 1.83 -1.02 1.41
N MET A 68 1.38 -0.25 2.40
CA MET A 68 0.94 1.14 2.22
C MET A 68 1.40 2.00 3.41
N ALA A 69 1.92 3.20 3.12
CA ALA A 69 2.29 4.18 4.13
C ALA A 69 2.11 5.63 3.64
N TRP A 70 1.43 6.44 4.45
CA TRP A 70 1.26 7.86 4.18
C TRP A 70 2.43 8.69 4.71
N SER A 71 2.69 9.80 4.02
CA SER A 71 3.62 10.86 4.44
C SER A 71 3.12 12.21 3.95
N THR A 72 3.82 13.29 4.32
CA THR A 72 3.60 14.62 3.73
C THR A 72 3.95 14.67 2.24
N ALA A 73 4.73 13.71 1.74
CA ALA A 73 5.09 13.60 0.34
C ALA A 73 4.04 12.86 -0.49
N GLY A 74 3.09 12.14 0.12
CA GLY A 74 2.12 11.30 -0.59
C GLY A 74 2.04 9.88 -0.03
N LEU A 75 1.48 8.96 -0.82
CA LEU A 75 1.24 7.58 -0.46
C LEU A 75 2.29 6.64 -1.04
N TYR A 76 3.08 6.01 -0.19
CA TYR A 76 3.98 4.95 -0.58
C TYR A 76 3.24 3.62 -0.69
N VAL A 77 3.46 2.89 -1.78
CA VAL A 77 2.91 1.55 -2.00
C VAL A 77 4.03 0.61 -2.41
N SER A 78 4.20 -0.48 -1.65
CA SER A 78 5.05 -1.59 -2.07
C SER A 78 4.23 -2.53 -2.95
N SER A 79 4.79 -2.89 -4.09
CA SER A 79 4.19 -3.79 -5.07
C SER A 79 5.29 -4.59 -5.77
N HIS A 80 4.91 -5.56 -6.58
CA HIS A 80 5.85 -6.43 -7.27
C HIS A 80 6.94 -5.62 -8.01
N GLY A 81 8.20 -5.82 -7.63
CA GLY A 81 9.38 -5.22 -8.26
C GLY A 81 9.67 -3.76 -7.93
N LYS A 82 8.83 -3.08 -7.13
CA LYS A 82 9.03 -1.66 -6.81
C LYS A 82 8.34 -1.17 -5.53
N VAL A 83 8.86 -0.05 -5.02
CA VAL A 83 8.10 0.85 -4.14
C VAL A 83 7.78 2.12 -4.93
N SER A 84 6.50 2.45 -4.98
CA SER A 84 5.97 3.63 -5.67
C SER A 84 5.56 4.70 -4.67
N LEU A 85 5.70 5.97 -5.02
CA LEU A 85 5.13 7.12 -4.34
C LEU A 85 4.04 7.73 -5.23
N LEU A 86 2.80 7.66 -4.76
CA LEU A 86 1.63 8.21 -5.43
C LEU A 86 1.31 9.60 -4.86
N ARG A 87 1.03 10.55 -5.75
CA ARG A 87 0.68 11.93 -5.37
C ARG A 87 -0.54 12.40 -6.15
N ASP A 88 -1.38 13.14 -5.44
CA ASP A 88 -2.39 14.03 -5.99
C ASP A 88 -1.75 15.42 -6.09
N THR A 89 -1.52 15.91 -7.31
CA THR A 89 -0.81 17.17 -7.58
C THR A 89 -1.74 18.31 -7.98
N ASP A 90 -3.00 18.02 -8.31
CA ASP A 90 -4.01 19.02 -8.65
C ASP A 90 -5.05 19.25 -7.52
N GLY A 91 -5.05 18.41 -6.49
CA GLY A 91 -5.84 18.55 -5.27
C GLY A 91 -7.28 18.08 -5.41
N ASP A 92 -7.59 17.24 -6.40
CA ASP A 92 -8.95 16.73 -6.64
C ASP A 92 -9.32 15.51 -5.75
N GLY A 93 -8.37 15.00 -4.97
CA GLY A 93 -8.54 13.83 -4.12
C GLY A 93 -8.21 12.50 -4.80
N LYS A 94 -7.69 12.53 -6.03
CA LYS A 94 -7.22 11.36 -6.79
C LYS A 94 -5.74 11.55 -7.16
N ALA A 95 -4.91 10.55 -6.85
CA ALA A 95 -3.53 10.59 -7.27
C ALA A 95 -3.39 10.54 -8.80
N ASP A 96 -2.53 11.41 -9.32
CA ASP A 96 -2.29 11.64 -10.74
C ASP A 96 -0.87 11.26 -11.18
N THR A 97 0.05 11.07 -10.23
CA THR A 97 1.47 10.82 -10.50
C THR A 97 1.97 9.63 -9.69
N GLU A 98 2.91 8.90 -10.29
CA GLU A 98 3.63 7.78 -9.68
C GLU A 98 5.13 7.99 -9.89
N GLU A 99 5.88 8.02 -8.79
CA GLU A 99 7.34 8.02 -8.78
C GLU A 99 7.85 6.69 -8.23
N ILE A 100 8.77 6.01 -8.94
CA ILE A 100 9.41 4.79 -8.43
C ILE A 100 10.59 5.20 -7.55
N ILE A 101 10.48 4.97 -6.24
CA ILE A 101 11.50 5.39 -5.27
C ILE A 101 12.52 4.29 -4.95
N ALA A 102 12.17 3.03 -5.20
CA ALA A 102 13.06 1.88 -5.05
C ALA A 102 12.64 0.76 -6.01
N SER A 103 13.62 0.12 -6.64
CA SER A 103 13.44 -1.01 -7.55
C SER A 103 14.79 -1.70 -7.81
N GLY A 104 14.81 -2.73 -8.66
CA GLY A 104 16.05 -3.33 -9.17
C GLY A 104 16.65 -4.44 -8.31
N TRP A 105 15.95 -4.89 -7.27
CA TRP A 105 16.30 -6.14 -6.60
C TRP A 105 16.08 -7.34 -7.55
N PRO A 106 16.83 -8.44 -7.37
CA PRO A 106 16.63 -9.64 -8.16
C PRO A 106 15.19 -10.16 -8.07
N PRO A 107 14.62 -10.65 -9.18
CA PRO A 107 13.33 -11.34 -9.13
C PRO A 107 13.40 -12.50 -8.15
N THR A 108 12.36 -12.68 -7.36
CA THR A 108 12.27 -13.82 -6.45
C THR A 108 11.58 -14.98 -7.17
N ASP A 109 12.13 -16.18 -7.10
CA ASP A 109 11.45 -17.41 -7.55
C ASP A 109 10.52 -18.00 -6.47
N VAL A 110 10.41 -17.30 -5.33
CA VAL A 110 9.62 -17.77 -4.19
C VAL A 110 8.19 -18.06 -4.65
N GLY A 111 7.65 -19.19 -4.21
CA GLY A 111 6.25 -19.57 -4.45
C GLY A 111 5.21 -18.65 -3.79
N SER A 112 5.57 -17.40 -3.48
CA SER A 112 4.76 -16.37 -2.84
C SER A 112 3.67 -15.80 -3.74
N GLY A 113 3.61 -16.19 -5.02
CA GLY A 113 2.63 -15.67 -5.98
C GLY A 113 2.98 -14.26 -6.50
N GLY A 114 4.27 -13.92 -6.55
CA GLY A 114 4.75 -12.62 -7.06
C GLY A 114 4.93 -11.55 -5.98
N VAL A 115 4.86 -11.92 -4.69
CA VAL A 115 5.20 -11.02 -3.58
C VAL A 115 6.72 -11.02 -3.39
N ASP A 116 7.35 -9.88 -3.64
CA ASP A 116 8.79 -9.63 -3.39
C ASP A 116 9.01 -8.44 -2.43
N ALA A 117 8.20 -7.39 -2.52
CA ALA A 117 8.22 -6.22 -1.64
C ALA A 117 6.97 -6.18 -0.75
N THR A 118 7.19 -6.12 0.56
CA THR A 118 6.16 -6.15 1.60
C THR A 118 6.11 -4.84 2.37
N ALA A 119 5.58 -4.86 3.60
CA ALA A 119 5.34 -3.71 4.47
C ALA A 119 6.29 -2.54 4.21
N VAL A 120 5.72 -1.37 3.90
CA VAL A 120 6.45 -0.10 3.79
C VAL A 120 6.10 0.78 4.99
N THR A 121 7.08 1.50 5.52
CA THR A 121 6.90 2.48 6.61
C THR A 121 7.96 3.58 6.52
N LEU A 122 7.78 4.64 7.29
CA LEU A 122 8.68 5.77 7.35
C LEU A 122 9.05 6.11 8.79
N ASP A 123 10.27 6.59 8.99
CA ASP A 123 10.63 7.25 10.25
C ASP A 123 10.28 8.75 10.25
N LYS A 124 10.56 9.44 11.36
CA LYS A 124 10.31 10.88 11.50
C LYS A 124 11.18 11.76 10.60
N ALA A 125 12.29 11.25 10.09
CA ALA A 125 13.17 11.96 9.17
C ALA A 125 12.74 11.77 7.70
N GLY A 126 11.76 10.89 7.44
CA GLY A 126 11.29 10.57 6.09
C GLY A 126 12.07 9.43 5.43
N ASN A 127 12.92 8.70 6.17
CA ASN A 127 13.58 7.51 5.63
C ASN A 127 12.53 6.42 5.39
N VAL A 128 12.54 5.82 4.21
CA VAL A 128 11.61 4.76 3.83
C VAL A 128 12.22 3.39 4.14
N TYR A 129 11.47 2.56 4.84
CA TYR A 129 11.82 1.17 5.15
C TYR A 129 10.80 0.25 4.51
N PHE A 130 11.27 -0.81 3.85
CA PHE A 130 10.41 -1.85 3.32
C PHE A 130 11.04 -3.24 3.43
N GLY A 131 10.19 -4.26 3.53
CA GLY A 131 10.65 -5.65 3.61
C GLY A 131 10.80 -6.26 2.22
N LEU A 132 11.95 -6.87 1.93
CA LEU A 132 12.16 -7.69 0.75
C LEU A 132 12.11 -9.18 1.12
N LEU A 133 11.32 -9.96 0.39
CA LEU A 133 11.48 -11.40 0.34
C LEU A 133 12.69 -11.68 -0.53
N VAL A 134 13.62 -12.46 -0.01
CA VAL A 134 14.80 -12.90 -0.74
C VAL A 134 14.84 -14.41 -0.73
N GLU A 135 15.20 -14.99 -1.86
CA GLU A 135 15.54 -16.41 -1.91
C GLU A 135 16.85 -16.61 -1.13
N THR A 136 16.90 -17.64 -0.27
CA THR A 136 18.13 -18.03 0.45
C THR A 136 18.88 -19.19 -0.24
N GLY A 137 18.55 -19.49 -1.50
CA GLY A 137 19.04 -20.64 -2.25
C GLY A 137 20.23 -20.33 -3.19
N GLY A 138 21.46 -20.50 -2.70
CA GLY A 138 22.60 -20.81 -3.57
C GLY A 138 23.52 -19.64 -3.92
N THR A 139 24.65 -19.60 -3.22
CA THR A 139 25.90 -18.88 -3.53
C THR A 139 26.06 -18.39 -4.98
N ARG A 140 25.97 -17.07 -5.17
CA ARG A 140 26.99 -16.34 -5.94
C ARG A 140 27.11 -14.91 -5.41
N LEU A 141 27.89 -14.76 -4.34
CA LEU A 141 28.64 -13.52 -4.13
C LEU A 141 29.54 -13.33 -5.35
N ALA A 142 29.15 -12.45 -6.27
CA ALA A 142 30.03 -11.90 -7.27
C ALA A 142 29.62 -10.45 -7.56
N GLY A 143 30.43 -9.52 -7.05
CA GLY A 143 30.71 -8.25 -7.73
C GLY A 143 29.82 -7.06 -7.44
N SER A 144 30.32 -6.18 -6.55
CA SER A 144 30.34 -4.71 -6.58
C SER A 144 29.56 -3.88 -7.63
N ALA A 145 29.17 -2.68 -7.15
CA ALA A 145 28.79 -1.42 -7.82
C ALA A 145 27.34 -1.36 -8.30
N TRP A 146 26.50 -0.40 -7.89
CA TRP A 146 26.71 1.02 -7.56
C TRP A 146 25.82 1.49 -6.42
#